data_AF-A0A432GAT1-F1
#
_entry.id   AF-A0A432GAT1-F1
#
_cell.length_a   1.000
_cell.length_b   1.000
_cell.length_c   1.000
_cell.angle_alpha   90.00
_cell.angle_beta   90.00
_cell.angle_gamma   90.00
#
_symmetry.space_group_name_H-M   'P 1'
#
loop_
_entity.id
_entity.type
_entity.pdbx_description
1 polymer ?
#
loop_
_entity_poly.entity_id
_entity_poly.type
_entity_poly.pdbx_seq_one_letter_code
_entity_poly.pdbx_strand_id
1 'polypeptide(L)' 'ELEAICTDPGVMQDIPAWCRINGHQVLEMREEDDEYILLLRVGEGE' A
#
# COMPACT_ATOMS: atom_id res chain seq x y z
N GLU A 1 -1.65 -11.33 3.32
CA GLU A 1 -0.86 -10.28 2.66
C GLU A 1 -1.61 -9.88 1.40
N LEU A 2 -1.54 -8.62 1.00
CA LEU A 2 -2.26 -8.02 -0.13
C LEU A 2 -1.26 -7.27 -1.00
N GLU A 3 -1.32 -7.50 -2.31
CA GLU A 3 -0.61 -6.70 -3.30
C GLU A 3 -1.61 -5.73 -3.96
N ALA A 4 -1.25 -4.46 -4.02
CA ALA A 4 -2.02 -3.42 -4.69
C ALA A 4 -1.18 -2.84 -5.84
N ILE A 5 -1.78 -2.75 -7.03
CA ILE A 5 -1.17 -2.17 -8.22
C ILE A 5 -2.01 -0.96 -8.62
N CYS A 6 -1.36 0.18 -8.84
CA CYS A 6 -2.03 1.43 -9.14
C CYS A 6 -1.19 2.27 -10.10
N THR A 7 -1.81 3.02 -11.02
CA THR A 7 -1.09 3.94 -11.92
C THR A 7 -1.06 5.39 -11.39
N ASP A 8 -1.78 5.69 -10.31
CA ASP A 8 -1.80 7.03 -9.73
C ASP A 8 -0.65 7.20 -8.71
N PRO A 9 0.23 8.21 -8.88
CA PRO A 9 1.35 8.45 -7.96
C PRO A 9 0.91 8.79 -6.53
N GLY A 10 -0.34 9.23 -6.34
CA GLY A 10 -0.91 9.52 -5.01
C GLY A 10 -0.91 8.31 -4.09
N VAL A 11 -0.94 7.09 -4.64
CA VAL A 11 -0.92 5.83 -3.87
C VAL A 11 0.30 5.72 -2.95
N MET A 12 1.42 6.35 -3.33
CA MET A 12 2.66 6.36 -2.54
C MET A 12 2.52 7.14 -1.23
N GLN A 13 1.50 7.99 -1.10
CA GLN A 13 1.17 8.71 0.13
C GLN A 13 -0.08 8.13 0.81
N ASP A 14 -1.09 7.77 0.02
CA ASP A 14 -2.39 7.35 0.51
C ASP A 14 -2.35 5.98 1.20
N ILE A 15 -1.65 4.98 0.63
CA ILE A 15 -1.57 3.64 1.22
C ILE A 15 -0.80 3.65 2.55
N PRO A 16 0.36 4.32 2.71
CA PRO A 16 1.00 4.44 4.01
C PRO A 16 0.13 5.15 5.06
N ALA A 17 -0.64 6.17 4.66
CA ALA A 17 -1.57 6.85 5.56
C ALA A 17 -2.71 5.94 6.00
N TRP A 18 -3.35 5.24 5.05
CA TRP A 18 -4.39 4.25 5.32
C TRP A 18 -3.89 3.14 6.24
N CYS A 19 -2.69 2.61 5.97
CA CYS A 19 -2.09 1.57 6.79
C CYS A 19 -1.89 2.02 8.24
N ARG A 20 -1.35 3.23 8.44
CA ARG A 20 -1.14 3.81 9.78
C ARG A 20 -2.45 3.98 10.55
N ILE A 21 -3.51 4.42 9.88
CA ILE A 21 -4.81 4.69 10.51
C ILE A 21 -5.53 3.39 10.87
N ASN A 22 -5.41 2.34 10.04
CA ASN A 22 -6.18 1.11 10.16
C ASN A 22 -5.37 -0.07 10.73
N GLY A 23 -4.18 0.19 11.27
CA GLY A 23 -3.33 -0.86 11.85
C GLY A 23 -2.82 -1.88 10.82
N HIS A 24 -2.72 -1.48 9.56
CA HIS A 24 -2.07 -2.30 8.53
C HIS A 24 -0.58 -1.94 8.45
N GLN A 25 0.20 -2.79 7.79
CA GLN A 25 1.63 -2.61 7.63
C GLN A 25 2.01 -2.64 6.15
N VAL A 26 2.72 -1.63 5.69
CA VAL A 26 3.39 -1.66 4.39
C VAL A 26 4.65 -2.51 4.51
N LEU A 27 4.77 -3.53 3.66
CA LEU A 27 5.93 -4.43 3.59
C LEU A 27 6.90 -4.00 2.49
N GLU A 28 6.37 -3.56 1.35
CA GLU A 28 7.15 -3.11 0.19
C GLU A 28 6.39 -2.05 -0.61
N MET A 29 7.13 -1.13 -1.23
CA MET A 29 6.61 -0.18 -2.20
C MET A 29 7.64 -0.04 -3.32
N ARG A 30 7.21 -0.25 -4.56
CA ARG A 30 8.06 -0.10 -5.75
C ARG A 30 7.30 0.55 -6.89
N GLU A 31 8.05 1.18 -7.78
CA GLU A 31 7.56 1.75 -9.02
C GLU A 31 8.18 0.92 -10.16
N GLU A 32 7.33 0.39 -11.03
CA GLU A 32 7.71 -0.40 -12.20
C GLU A 32 6.93 0.15 -13.40
N ASP A 33 7.65 0.60 -14.43
CA ASP A 33 7.08 1.26 -15.60
C ASP A 33 6.14 2.44 -15.23
N ASP A 34 4.86 2.37 -15.58
CA ASP A 34 3.82 3.37 -15.25
C ASP A 34 2.93 2.91 -14.08
N GLU A 35 3.41 1.95 -13.27
CA GLU A 35 2.67 1.36 -12.16
C GLU A 35 3.42 1.45 -10.82
N TYR A 36 2.65 1.58 -9.76
CA TYR A 36 3.07 1.56 -8.36
C TYR A 36 2.54 0.27 -7.74
N ILE A 37 3.46 -0.56 -7.25
CA ILE A 37 3.16 -1.86 -6.67
C ILE A 37 3.48 -1.83 -5.17
N LEU A 38 2.50 -2.16 -4.35
CA LEU A 38 2.60 -2.12 -2.89
C LEU A 38 2.22 -3.46 -2.30
N LEU A 39 3.13 -4.04 -1.53
CA LEU A 39 2.85 -5.24 -0.74
C LEU A 39 2.56 -4.81 0.70
N LEU A 40 1.41 -5.21 1.24
CA LEU A 40 0.99 -4.85 2.58
C LEU A 40 0.36 -6.01 3.34
N ARG A 41 0.45 -5.94 4.67
CA ARG A 41 -0.24 -6.82 5.59
C ARG A 41 -1.42 -6.07 6.19
N VAL A 42 -2.62 -6.48 5.78
CA VAL A 42 -3.86 -5.99 6.37
C VAL A 42 -3.93 -6.49 7.82
N GLY A 43 -4.09 -5.55 8.75
CA GLY A 43 -4.32 -5.85 10.17
C GLY A 43 -5.68 -6.52 10.36
N GLU A 44 -5.78 -7.40 11.37
CA GLU A 44 -7.06 -7.98 11.77
C GLU A 44 -7.89 -6.88 12.44
N GLY A 45 -8.96 -6.45 11.77
CA GLY A 45 -9.92 -5.52 12.38
C GLY A 45 -10.63 -6.19 13.56
N GLU A 46 -10.88 -5.43 14.62
CA GLU A 46 -11.83 -5.83 15.68
C GLU A 46 -13.27 -5.82 15.17
#